data_AF-A0A7K4GJY6-F1
#
_entry.id   AF-A0A7K4GJY6-F1
#
_cell.length_a   1.000
_cell.length_b   1.000
_cell.length_c   1.000
_cell.angle_alpha   90.00
_cell.angle_beta   90.00
_cell.angle_gamma   90.00
#
_symmetry.space_group_name_H-M   'P 1'
#
loop_
_entity.id
_entity.type
_entity.pdbx_description
1 polymer ?
#
loop_
_entity_poly.entity_id
_entity_poly.type
_entity_poly.pdbx_seq_one_letter_code
_entity_poly.pdbx_strand_id
1 'polypeptide(L)' 'MKIKYKLFKRTFPLICTKCGKLSNMSREYCENCGEKDSFRDTTKEDHLRFQET' A
#
# COMPACT_ATOMS: atom_id res chain seq x y z
N MET A 1 -2.68 12.38 12.20
CA MET A 1 -4.09 12.41 11.74
C MET A 1 -4.52 10.96 11.51
N LYS A 2 -5.45 10.38 12.29
CA LYS A 2 -5.82 8.95 12.17
C LYS A 2 -6.87 8.74 11.09
N ILE A 3 -6.47 8.35 9.88
CA ILE A 3 -7.42 7.92 8.84
C ILE A 3 -8.01 6.55 9.20
N LYS A 4 -9.31 6.34 8.93
CA LYS A 4 -10.00 5.06 9.16
C LYS A 4 -9.53 4.01 8.13
N TYR A 5 -9.45 2.74 8.54
CA TYR A 5 -9.06 1.62 7.67
C TYR A 5 -9.84 1.58 6.33
N LYS A 6 -11.16 1.81 6.38
CA LYS A 6 -11.99 1.85 5.16
C LYS A 6 -11.56 2.93 4.16
N LEU A 7 -11.14 4.10 4.66
CA LEU A 7 -10.65 5.18 3.82
C LEU A 7 -9.24 4.85 3.32
N PHE A 8 -8.37 4.34 4.18
CA PHE A 8 -7.03 3.87 3.83
C PHE A 8 -7.07 2.84 2.69
N LYS A 9 -7.89 1.80 2.79
CA LYS A 9 -8.02 0.78 1.73
C LYS A 9 -8.53 1.36 0.40
N ARG A 10 -9.32 2.44 0.45
CA ARG A 10 -9.83 3.10 -0.76
C ARG A 10 -8.79 4.03 -1.39
N THR A 11 -7.95 4.67 -0.58
CA THR A 11 -6.86 5.54 -1.03
C THR A 11 -5.64 4.74 -1.48
N PHE A 12 -5.30 3.68 -0.75
CA PHE A 12 -4.16 2.80 -0.97
C PHE A 12 -4.64 1.34 -0.91
N PRO A 13 -5.34 0.85 -1.95
CA PRO A 13 -5.74 -0.54 -2.06
C PRO A 13 -4.55 -1.50 -2.13
N LEU A 14 -3.39 -1.05 -2.58
CA LEU A 14 -2.25 -1.91 -2.88
C LEU A 14 -0.99 -1.50 -2.12
N ILE A 15 -0.16 -2.48 -1.81
CA ILE A 15 1.16 -2.30 -1.23
C ILE A 15 2.17 -3.18 -1.96
N CYS A 16 3.34 -2.62 -2.22
CA CYS A 16 4.44 -3.38 -2.79
C CYS A 16 5.02 -4.33 -1.73
N THR A 17 5.08 -5.62 -2.03
CA THR A 17 5.64 -6.64 -1.13
C THR A 17 7.16 -6.57 -1.01
N LYS A 18 7.85 -5.93 -1.96
CA LYS A 18 9.31 -5.75 -1.93
C LYS A 18 9.76 -4.54 -1.14
N CYS A 19 9.13 -3.39 -1.35
CA CYS A 19 9.57 -2.13 -0.75
C CYS A 19 8.59 -1.55 0.28
N GLY A 20 7.41 -2.15 0.46
CA GLY A 20 6.39 -1.67 1.39
C GLY A 20 5.69 -0.38 0.94
N LYS A 21 5.94 0.10 -0.29
CA LYS A 21 5.31 1.33 -0.78
C LYS A 21 3.83 1.12 -1.06
N LEU A 22 3.00 1.99 -0.52
CA LEU A 22 1.58 2.05 -0.79
C LEU A 22 1.32 2.62 -2.18
N SER A 23 0.37 2.03 -2.89
CA SER A 23 -0.07 2.46 -4.21
C SER A 23 -1.59 2.58 -4.26
N ASN A 24 -2.05 3.61 -4.97
CA ASN A 24 -3.47 3.81 -5.25
C ASN A 24 -3.95 3.08 -6.51
N MET A 25 -3.03 2.56 -7.33
CA MET A 25 -3.31 1.90 -8.61
C MET A 25 -2.46 0.64 -8.78
N SER A 26 -3.05 -0.40 -9.38
CA SER A 26 -2.32 -1.59 -9.84
C SER A 26 -1.54 -1.22 -11.08
N ARG A 27 -0.23 -1.18 -10.98
CA ARG A 27 0.67 -1.05 -12.12
C ARG A 27 1.44 -2.36 -12.29
N GLU A 28 1.92 -2.61 -13.51
CA GLU A 28 2.78 -3.76 -13.77
C GLU A 28 4.08 -3.71 -12.96
N TYR A 29 4.58 -2.51 -12.65
CA TYR A 29 5.83 -2.29 -11.93
C TYR A 29 5.62 -1.34 -10.74
N CYS A 30 6.38 -1.57 -9.67
CA CYS A 30 6.43 -0.64 -8.56
C CYS A 30 7.15 0.65 -8.93
N GLU A 31 6.49 1.81 -8.80
CA GLU A 31 7.10 3.12 -9.08
C GLU A 31 8.28 3.46 -8.17
N ASN A 32 8.39 2.79 -7.03
CA ASN A 32 9.42 3.06 -6.03
C ASN A 32 10.62 2.11 -6.13
N CYS A 33 10.41 0.83 -6.40
CA CYS A 33 11.49 -0.16 -6.47
C CYS A 33 11.67 -0.83 -7.84
N GLY A 34 10.83 -0.55 -8.82
CA GLY A 34 10.90 -1.11 -10.17
C GLY A 34 10.47 -2.56 -10.31
N GLU A 35 10.10 -3.23 -9.22
CA GLU A 35 9.78 -4.66 -9.25
C GLU A 35 8.45 -4.92 -9.96
N LYS A 36 8.43 -5.95 -10.82
CA LYS A 36 7.24 -6.38 -11.56
C LYS A 36 6.31 -7.24 -10.69
N ASP A 37 5.01 -7.12 -10.89
CA ASP A 37 3.97 -8.00 -10.30
C ASP A 37 4.06 -8.16 -8.76
N SER A 38 4.58 -7.13 -8.09
CA SER A 38 4.92 -7.20 -6.67
C SER A 38 3.92 -6.46 -5.77
N PHE A 39 2.69 -6.29 -6.24
CA PHE A 39 1.62 -5.66 -5.49
C PHE A 39 0.70 -6.69 -4.86
N ARG A 40 0.31 -6.45 -3.62
CA ARG A 40 -0.78 -7.18 -2.93
C ARG A 40 -1.79 -6.20 -2.35
N ASP A 41 -2.98 -6.68 -2.02
CA ASP A 41 -3.96 -5.92 -1.24
C ASP A 41 -3.39 -5.46 0.11
N THR A 42 -3.75 -4.23 0.50
CA THR A 42 -3.47 -3.72 1.83
C THR A 42 -4.32 -4.38 2.90
N THR A 43 -3.70 -4.66 4.05
CA THR A 43 -4.36 -5.23 5.23
C THR A 43 -4.52 -4.20 6.34
N LYS A 44 -5.19 -4.59 7.42
CA LYS A 44 -5.27 -3.77 8.64
C LYS A 44 -3.89 -3.55 9.27
N GLU A 45 -2.96 -4.49 9.13
CA GLU A 45 -1.60 -4.35 9.66
C GLU A 45 -0.82 -3.27 8.90
N ASP A 46 -0.97 -3.21 7.57
CA ASP A 46 -0.36 -2.13 6.77
C ASP A 46 -0.92 -0.77 7.15
N HIS A 47 -2.23 -0.71 7.47
CA HIS A 47 -2.87 0.51 7.97
C HIS A 47 -2.33 0.94 9.33
N LEU A 48 -2.11 0.00 10.25
CA LEU A 48 -1.51 0.29 11.56
C LEU A 48 -0.09 0.85 11.40
N ARG A 49 0.75 0.20 10.57
CA ARG A 49 2.10 0.67 10.26
C ARG A 49 2.12 2.07 9.65
N PHE A 50 1.18 2.36 8.75
CA PHE A 50 1.04 3.70 8.16
C PHE A 50 0.68 4.78 9.19
N GLN A 51 -0.02 4.43 10.27
CA GLN A 51 -0.35 5.38 11.35
C GLN A 51 0.81 5.64 12.31
N GLU A 52 1.81 4.76 12.32
CA GLU A 52 3.01 4.87 13.17
C GLU A 52 4.11 5.73 12.51
N THR A 53 3.98 6.04 11.22
CA THR A 53 4.91 6.89 10.46
C THR A 53 4.44 8.34 10.45
#